data_AF-A0A8R7RCJ5-F1
#
_entry.id   AF-A0A8R7RCJ5-F1
#
_cell.length_a   1.000
_cell.length_b   1.000
_cell.length_c   1.000
_cell.angle_alpha   90.00
_cell.angle_beta   90.00
_cell.angle_gamma   90.00
#
_symmetry.space_group_name_H-M   'P 1'
#
loop_
_entity.id
_entity.type
_entity.pdbx_description
1 polymer ?
#
loop_
_entity_poly.entity_id
_entity_poly.type
_entity_poly.pdbx_seq_one_letter_code
_entity_poly.pdbx_strand_id
1 'polypeptide(L)'
;MSRNGVQPNIVAYKIRMDYLCKSGRCGEARKLFDSMISLGQKPTVTTYNILLHGYATERYFDDMHCLIDLMAENGISPDHYEGNM
;
A
#
# COMPACT_ATOMS: atom_id res chain seq x y z
N MET A 1 26.00 -10.23 3.80
CA MET A 1 25.07 -10.71 4.85
C MET A 1 23.98 -11.50 4.17
N SER A 2 23.89 -12.80 4.47
CA SER A 2 22.88 -13.70 3.95
C SER A 2 21.51 -13.18 4.34
N ARG A 3 20.81 -12.52 3.42
CA ARG A 3 19.46 -12.01 3.65
C ARG A 3 18.52 -13.20 3.55
N ASN A 4 18.34 -13.88 4.68
CA ASN A 4 17.40 -14.99 4.83
C ASN A 4 16.13 -14.66 4.04
N GLY A 5 15.80 -15.53 3.09
CA GLY A 5 14.64 -15.44 2.19
C GLY A 5 13.31 -15.62 2.92
N VAL A 6 13.10 -14.86 3.99
CA VAL A 6 11.79 -14.68 4.60
C VAL A 6 11.09 -13.66 3.71
N GLN A 7 10.23 -14.13 2.81
CA GLN A 7 9.27 -13.26 2.14
C GLN A 7 8.59 -12.42 3.23
N PRO A 8 8.71 -11.08 3.22
CA PRO A 8 8.03 -10.27 4.20
C PRO A 8 6.54 -10.57 4.07
N ASN A 9 5.93 -11.02 5.16
CA ASN A 9 4.49 -11.26 5.19
C ASN A 9 3.77 -9.95 4.82
N ILE A 10 2.56 -10.04 4.26
CA ILE A 10 1.74 -8.86 3.89
C ILE A 10 1.61 -7.86 5.04
N VAL A 11 1.61 -8.35 6.29
CA VAL A 11 1.62 -7.54 7.51
C VAL A 11 2.87 -6.68 7.63
N ALA A 12 4.06 -7.22 7.31
CA ALA A 12 5.32 -6.47 7.36
C ALA A 12 5.36 -5.36 6.29
N TYR A 13 4.81 -5.61 5.09
CA TYR A 13 4.64 -4.59 4.06
C TYR A 13 3.71 -3.47 4.55
N LYS A 14 2.53 -3.82 5.09
CA LYS A 14 1.56 -2.86 5.65
C LYS A 14 2.20 -1.97 6.71
N ILE A 15 2.87 -2.54 7.72
CA ILE A 15 3.52 -1.78 8.79
C ILE A 15 4.56 -0.80 8.23
N ARG A 16 5.39 -1.28 7.30
CA ARG A 16 6.47 -0.47 6.74
C ARG A 16 5.94 0.65 5.84
N MET A 17 4.90 0.37 5.07
CA MET A 17 4.21 1.37 4.26
C MET A 17 3.54 2.43 5.14
N ASP A 18 2.83 2.03 6.20
CA ASP A 18 2.17 2.94 7.15
C ASP A 18 3.19 3.88 7.81
N TYR A 19 4.30 3.33 8.28
CA TYR A 19 5.40 4.12 8.84
C TYR A 19 5.96 5.12 7.83
N LEU A 20 6.20 4.71 6.57
CA LEU A 20 6.72 5.58 5.53
C LEU A 20 5.75 6.69 5.14
N CYS A 21 4.46 6.39 5.00
CA CYS A 21 3.41 7.39 4.76
C CYS A 21 3.38 8.43 5.89
N LYS A 22 3.36 7.98 7.15
CA LYS A 22 3.39 8.86 8.33
C LYS A 22 4.67 9.69 8.45
N SER A 23 5.75 9.25 7.82
CA SER A 23 7.04 9.98 7.79
C SER A 23 7.17 10.94 6.61
N GLY A 24 6.11 11.18 5.81
CA GLY A 24 6.17 12.01 4.61
C GLY A 24 7.01 11.39 3.48
N ARG A 25 7.09 10.05 3.44
CA ARG A 25 7.88 9.29 2.47
C ARG A 25 6.96 8.43 1.61
N CYS A 26 5.86 8.99 1.11
CA CYS A 26 4.85 8.25 0.35
C CYS A 26 5.40 7.62 -0.93
N GLY A 27 6.40 8.24 -1.58
CA GLY A 27 7.07 7.65 -2.75
C GLY A 27 7.80 6.34 -2.44
N GLU A 28 8.41 6.22 -1.25
CA GLU A 28 9.05 4.97 -0.82
C GLU A 28 8.01 3.92 -0.43
N ALA A 29 6.90 4.35 0.18
CA ALA A 29 5.76 3.47 0.45
C ALA A 29 5.18 2.90 -0.86
N ARG A 30 5.11 3.71 -1.93
CA ARG A 30 4.65 3.27 -3.25
C ARG A 30 5.56 2.21 -3.87
N LYS A 31 6.88 2.40 -3.80
CA LYS A 31 7.84 1.38 -4.27
C LYS A 31 7.68 0.04 -3.53
N LEU A 32 7.39 0.07 -2.23
CA LEU A 32 7.11 -1.16 -1.47
C LEU A 32 5.82 -1.84 -1.93
N PHE A 33 4.78 -1.05 -2.22
CA PHE A 33 3.53 -1.55 -2.77
C PHE A 33 3.73 -2.21 -4.14
N ASP A 34 4.44 -1.56 -5.05
CA ASP A 34 4.74 -2.11 -6.38
C ASP A 34 5.61 -3.38 -6.26
N SER A 35 6.59 -3.39 -5.34
CA SER A 35 7.39 -4.58 -5.05
C SER A 35 6.55 -5.74 -4.50
N MET A 36 5.55 -5.46 -3.66
CA MET A 36 4.63 -6.47 -3.15
C MET A 36 3.85 -7.12 -4.31
N ILE A 37 3.29 -6.31 -5.22
CA ILE A 37 2.59 -6.80 -6.42
C ILE A 37 3.53 -7.63 -7.30
N SER A 38 4.76 -7.13 -7.54
CA SER A 38 5.75 -7.84 -8.36
C SER A 38 6.17 -9.18 -7.78
N LEU A 39 6.04 -9.39 -6.47
CA LEU A 39 6.29 -10.66 -5.80
C LEU A 39 5.05 -11.59 -5.79
N GLY A 40 3.99 -11.21 -6.50
CA GLY A 40 2.73 -11.97 -6.58
C GLY A 40 1.84 -11.85 -5.34
N GLN A 41 2.18 -10.96 -4.40
CA GLN A 41 1.36 -10.72 -3.22
C GLN A 41 0.20 -9.81 -3.60
N LYS A 42 -1.03 -10.23 -3.24
CA LYS A 42 -2.24 -9.48 -3.57
C LYS A 42 -2.42 -8.33 -2.58
N PRO A 43 -2.47 -7.07 -3.04
CA PRO A 43 -2.85 -5.97 -2.18
C PRO A 43 -4.27 -6.15 -1.66
N THR A 44 -4.47 -5.76 -0.41
CA THR A 44 -5.79 -5.75 0.24
C THR A 44 -6.30 -4.32 0.37
N VAL A 45 -7.58 -4.14 0.67
CA VAL A 45 -8.17 -2.82 0.96
C VAL A 45 -7.31 -2.03 1.95
N THR A 46 -6.86 -2.66 3.04
CA THR A 46 -6.00 -1.99 4.04
C THR A 46 -4.72 -1.45 3.42
N THR A 47 -4.12 -2.16 2.47
CA THR A 47 -2.87 -1.75 1.83
C THR A 47 -3.07 -0.51 0.97
N TYR A 48 -4.18 -0.44 0.22
CA TYR A 48 -4.56 0.75 -0.54
C TYR A 48 -4.85 1.93 0.39
N ASN A 49 -5.63 1.71 1.45
CA ASN A 49 -6.00 2.76 2.41
C ASN A 49 -4.78 3.42 3.07
N ILE A 50 -3.72 2.66 3.36
CA ILE A 50 -2.46 3.20 3.90
C ILE A 50 -1.84 4.22 2.94
N LEU A 51 -1.78 3.91 1.64
CA LEU A 51 -1.23 4.82 0.64
C LEU A 51 -2.17 6.00 0.37
N LEU A 52 -3.47 5.76 0.27
CA LEU A 52 -4.47 6.83 0.10
C LEU A 52 -4.39 7.85 1.23
N HIS A 53 -4.28 7.37 2.48
CA HIS A 53 -4.11 8.25 3.64
C HIS A 53 -2.79 9.03 3.58
N GLY A 54 -1.70 8.37 3.18
CA GLY A 54 -0.40 9.03 2.98
C GLY A 54 -0.47 10.14 1.92
N TYR A 55 -1.02 9.82 0.75
CA TYR A 55 -1.19 10.77 -0.35
C TYR A 55 -2.11 11.93 0.01
N ALA A 56 -3.21 11.68 0.73
CA ALA A 56 -4.09 12.74 1.22
C ALA A 56 -3.37 13.67 2.20
N THR A 57 -2.51 13.13 3.07
CA THR A 57 -1.70 13.91 4.02
C THR A 57 -0.66 14.77 3.31
N GLU A 58 0.00 14.23 2.28
CA GLU A 58 1.01 14.97 1.49
C GLU A 58 0.41 15.80 0.34
N ARG A 59 -0.91 15.76 0.16
CA ARG A 59 -1.66 16.46 -0.91
C ARG A 59 -1.27 16.01 -2.33
N TYR A 60 -0.85 14.75 -2.49
CA TYR A 60 -0.58 14.12 -3.79
C TYR A 60 -1.88 13.54 -4.38
N PHE A 61 -2.78 14.42 -4.83
CA PHE A 61 -4.10 14.01 -5.29
C PHE A 61 -4.07 13.24 -6.62
N ASP A 62 -3.15 13.57 -7.54
CA ASP A 62 -3.01 12.83 -8.80
C ASP A 62 -2.63 11.36 -8.55
N ASP A 63 -1.66 11.12 -7.66
CA ASP A 63 -1.27 9.76 -7.24
C ASP A 63 -2.40 9.04 -6.52
N MET A 64 -3.18 9.77 -5.72
CA MET A 64 -4.35 9.25 -5.03
C MET A 64 -5.43 8.79 -6.03
N HIS A 65 -5.73 9.58 -7.06
CA HIS A 65 -6.69 9.20 -8.10
C HIS A 65 -6.22 7.96 -8.87
N CYS A 66 -4.96 7.94 -9.33
CA CYS A 66 -4.38 6.76 -9.96
C CYS A 66 -4.46 5.51 -9.08
N LEU A 67 -4.31 5.66 -7.76
CA LEU A 67 -4.40 4.53 -6.84
C LEU A 67 -5.84 4.04 -6.66
N ILE A 68 -6.84 4.93 -6.69
CA ILE A 68 -8.26 4.58 -6.64
C ILE A 68 -8.66 3.82 -7.91
N ASP A 69 -8.21 4.29 -9.08
CA ASP A 69 -8.46 3.61 -10.36
C ASP A 69 -7.86 2.19 -10.33
N LEU A 70 -6.62 2.06 -9.86
CA LEU A 70 -5.98 0.75 -9.69
C LEU A 70 -6.75 -0.15 -8.72
N MET A 71 -7.32 0.40 -7.65
CA MET A 71 -8.13 -0.35 -6.68
C MET A 71 -9.39 -0.92 -7.36
N ALA A 72 -10.05 -0.10 -8.20
CA ALA A 72 -11.21 -0.50 -8.99
C ALA A 72 -10.87 -1.54 -10.06
N GLU A 73 -9.74 -1.40 -10.77
CA GLU A 73 -9.24 -2.39 -11.74
C GLU A 73 -8.98 -3.75 -11.07
N ASN A 74 -8.55 -3.75 -9.81
CA ASN A 74 -8.39 -4.97 -9.02
C ASN A 74 -9.71 -5.50 -8.43
N GLY A 75 -10.85 -4.89 -8.74
CA GLY A 75 -12.17 -5.28 -8.25
C GLY A 75 -12.41 -4.94 -6.79
N ILE A 76 -11.64 -4.01 -6.22
CA ILE A 76 -11.70 -3.60 -4.82
C ILE A 76 -12.36 -2.23 -4.74
N SER A 77 -13.43 -2.10 -3.95
CA SER A 77 -14.08 -0.79 -3.72
C SER A 77 -13.40 -0.05 -2.56
N PRO A 78 -13.10 1.26 -2.69
CA PRO A 78 -12.54 2.07 -1.60
C PRO A 78 -13.42 2.11 -0.34
N ASP A 79 -14.73 1.94 -0.50
CA ASP A 79 -15.71 1.93 0.59
C ASP A 79 -15.81 0.56 1.30
N HIS A 80 -15.33 -0.51 0.67
CA HIS A 80 -15.33 -1.85 1.24
C HIS A 80 -14.18 -1.96 2.26
N TYR A 81 -14.38 -1.44 3.47
CA TYR A 81 -13.46 -1.71 4.57
C TYR A 81 -13.52 -3.22 4.89
N GLU A 82 -12.53 -3.99 4.42
CA GLU A 82 -12.26 -5.31 5.01
C GLU A 82 -11.57 -5.12 6.36
N GLY A 83 -12.28 -4.47 7.28
CA GLY A 83 -12.00 -4.52 8.70
C GLY A 83 -12.53 -5.84 9.24
N ASN A 84 -11.95 -6.96 8.81
CA ASN A 84 -12.13 -8.21 9.54
C ASN A 84 -11.12 -8.22 10.68
N MET A 85 -11.68 -8.22 11.89
CA MET A 85 -11.02 -8.41 13.17
C MET A 85 -10.28 -9.75 13.22
#